data_AF-A0A2P4ZQX7-F1
#
_entry.id   AF-A0A2P4ZQX7-F1
#
_cell.length_a   1.000
_cell.length_b   1.000
_cell.length_c   1.000
_cell.angle_alpha   90.00
_cell.angle_beta   90.00
_cell.angle_gamma   90.00
#
_symmetry.space_group_name_H-M   'P 1'
#
loop_
_entity.id
_entity.type
_entity.pdbx_description
1 polymer ?
#
loop_
_entity_poly.entity_id
_entity_poly.type
_entity_poly.pdbx_seq_one_letter_code
_entity_poly.pdbx_strand_id
1 'polypeptide(L)'
;MHVATDLVDLWSTHRKDIYRMPELFEPEGSKAHRPPPFEECRDVLGFCTVCLTDYVTTIERAKVREITRSETSKYRVSVGLPLDGWSITITAYHQLGRCRDPEDWKWVTLLESPLDRILSKSPAKRNLAIYPPGIIREKWQTVESSVKELEHHNEIRANTLAFHSNTWRQANTVVSSRNSYSFEAIF
;
A
#
# COMPACT_ATOMS: atom_id res chain seq x y z
N MET A 1 18.52 -41.51 -17.15
CA MET A 1 18.49 -40.19 -17.81
C MET A 1 17.11 -39.60 -17.51
N HIS A 2 16.98 -38.88 -16.39
CA HIS A 2 15.71 -38.24 -16.00
C HIS A 2 15.81 -36.76 -16.37
N VAL A 3 15.00 -36.34 -17.33
CA VAL A 3 14.84 -34.94 -17.69
C VAL A 3 13.90 -34.32 -16.66
N ALA A 4 14.45 -33.46 -15.81
CA ALA A 4 13.64 -32.60 -14.96
C ALA A 4 12.94 -31.58 -15.85
N THR A 5 11.61 -31.65 -15.94
CA THR A 5 10.79 -30.58 -16.51
C THR A 5 10.75 -29.43 -15.51
N ASP A 6 11.36 -28.31 -15.89
CA ASP A 6 11.34 -27.04 -15.16
C ASP A 6 9.90 -26.58 -14.89
N LEU A 7 9.59 -26.33 -13.62
CA LEU A 7 8.29 -25.84 -13.12
C LEU A 7 8.09 -24.32 -13.31
N VAL A 8 8.84 -23.69 -14.22
CA VAL A 8 8.97 -22.22 -14.27
C VAL A 8 7.89 -21.54 -15.13
N ASP A 9 7.17 -22.25 -16.00
CA ASP A 9 6.33 -21.61 -17.03
C ASP A 9 4.82 -21.51 -16.74
N LEU A 10 4.33 -22.08 -15.63
CA LEU A 10 2.91 -21.98 -15.24
C LEU A 10 2.51 -20.59 -14.70
N TRP A 11 3.47 -19.69 -14.44
CA TRP A 11 3.21 -18.39 -13.80
C TRP A 11 2.88 -17.25 -14.78
N SER A 12 3.48 -17.26 -15.97
CA SER A 12 3.43 -16.09 -16.87
C SER A 12 2.03 -15.86 -17.43
N THR A 13 1.28 -16.93 -17.67
CA THR A 13 -0.10 -16.89 -18.17
C THR A 13 -1.09 -16.51 -17.08
N HIS A 14 -0.99 -17.08 -15.88
CA HIS A 14 -1.97 -16.82 -14.81
C HIS A 14 -1.91 -15.41 -14.24
N ARG A 15 -0.73 -14.76 -14.27
CA ARG A 15 -0.60 -13.36 -13.82
C ARG A 15 -1.34 -12.38 -14.72
N LYS A 16 -1.47 -12.66 -16.01
CA LYS A 16 -2.22 -11.79 -16.92
C LYS A 16 -3.68 -11.71 -16.50
N ASP A 17 -4.24 -12.79 -15.99
CA ASP A 17 -5.66 -12.86 -15.63
C ASP A 17 -5.94 -12.47 -14.17
N ILE A 18 -5.02 -12.69 -13.23
CA ILE A 18 -5.22 -12.36 -11.80
C ILE A 18 -5.14 -10.84 -11.52
N TYR A 19 -4.44 -10.07 -12.37
CA TYR A 19 -4.39 -8.60 -12.27
C TYR A 19 -5.30 -7.88 -13.26
N ARG A 20 -6.11 -8.63 -14.03
CA ARG A 20 -7.09 -8.06 -14.94
C ARG A 20 -8.33 -7.72 -14.13
N MET A 21 -8.52 -6.44 -13.83
CA MET A 21 -9.77 -5.92 -13.26
C MET A 21 -10.91 -6.25 -14.22
N PRO A 22 -11.82 -7.18 -13.86
CA PRO A 22 -12.89 -7.62 -14.76
C PRO A 22 -13.80 -6.46 -15.18
N GLU A 23 -13.87 -5.41 -14.37
CA GLU A 23 -14.63 -4.19 -14.61
C GLU A 23 -14.11 -3.39 -15.81
N LEU A 24 -12.91 -3.68 -16.31
CA LEU A 24 -12.26 -2.96 -17.42
C LEU A 24 -12.42 -3.62 -18.79
N PHE A 25 -13.01 -4.81 -18.88
CA PHE A 25 -13.26 -5.41 -20.19
C PHE A 25 -14.44 -4.71 -20.85
N GLU A 26 -14.22 -4.20 -22.06
CA GLU A 26 -15.34 -3.95 -22.94
C GLU A 26 -16.04 -5.28 -23.18
N PRO A 27 -17.31 -5.41 -22.78
CA PRO A 27 -17.99 -6.67 -22.99
C PRO A 27 -18.13 -6.91 -24.49
N GLU A 28 -17.63 -8.05 -24.97
CA GLU A 28 -17.81 -8.48 -26.35
C GLU A 28 -19.30 -8.79 -26.58
N GLY A 29 -20.04 -7.80 -27.09
CA GLY A 29 -21.43 -7.96 -27.50
C GLY A 29 -22.28 -6.72 -27.31
N SER A 30 -23.12 -6.42 -28.30
CA SER A 30 -23.99 -5.23 -28.40
C SER A 30 -25.10 -5.10 -27.34
N LYS A 31 -25.08 -5.90 -26.26
CA LYS A 31 -26.13 -5.94 -25.24
C LYS A 31 -25.62 -5.99 -23.80
N ALA A 32 -24.33 -5.92 -23.58
CA ALA A 32 -23.82 -5.91 -22.22
C ALA A 32 -23.94 -4.51 -21.62
N HIS A 33 -24.71 -4.41 -20.55
CA HIS A 33 -24.74 -3.22 -19.71
C HIS A 33 -23.31 -2.95 -19.24
N ARG A 34 -22.72 -1.87 -19.72
CA ARG A 34 -21.43 -1.38 -19.25
C ARG A 34 -21.54 -1.26 -17.73
N PRO A 35 -20.65 -1.91 -16.94
CA PRO A 35 -20.57 -1.60 -15.52
C PRO A 35 -20.44 -0.08 -15.39
N PRO A 36 -21.11 0.55 -14.41
CA PRO A 36 -20.97 1.98 -14.23
C PRO A 36 -19.48 2.32 -14.12
N PRO A 37 -19.04 3.45 -14.70
CA PRO A 37 -17.67 3.92 -14.50
C PRO A 37 -17.36 3.97 -13.01
N PHE A 38 -16.07 3.90 -12.65
CA PHE A 38 -15.65 4.14 -11.27
C PHE A 38 -16.45 5.29 -10.66
N GLU A 39 -16.99 5.06 -9.47
CA GLU A 39 -17.60 6.14 -8.72
C GLU A 39 -16.50 6.88 -7.99
N GLU A 40 -16.54 8.22 -8.02
CA GLU A 40 -15.67 9.01 -7.18
C GLU A 40 -15.92 8.64 -5.72
N CYS A 41 -14.84 8.34 -5.01
CA CYS A 41 -14.91 8.00 -3.61
C CYS A 41 -13.73 8.62 -2.87
N ARG A 42 -13.97 9.04 -1.63
CA ARG A 42 -12.95 9.67 -0.80
C ARG A 42 -12.88 8.95 0.52
N ASP A 43 -11.65 8.62 0.90
CA ASP A 43 -11.33 8.05 2.19
C ASP A 43 -12.10 6.76 2.55
N VAL A 44 -12.42 5.93 1.54
CA VAL A 44 -13.12 4.67 1.75
C VAL A 44 -12.21 3.71 2.50
N LEU A 45 -12.72 3.20 3.63
CA LEU A 45 -12.00 2.32 4.52
C LEU A 45 -11.98 0.88 4.03
N GLY A 46 -10.82 0.25 4.11
CA GLY A 46 -10.67 -1.19 3.95
C GLY A 46 -9.62 -1.77 4.88
N PHE A 47 -9.55 -3.09 4.92
CA PHE A 47 -8.61 -3.81 5.77
C PHE A 47 -8.23 -5.16 5.18
N CYS A 48 -7.01 -5.62 5.47
CA CYS A 48 -6.60 -6.98 5.14
C CYS A 48 -7.07 -7.94 6.24
N THR A 49 -7.68 -9.05 5.85
CA THR A 49 -8.09 -10.14 6.75
C THR A 49 -6.94 -11.09 7.11
N VAL A 50 -5.83 -11.00 6.38
CA VAL A 50 -4.65 -11.85 6.58
C VAL A 50 -3.63 -11.13 7.46
N CYS A 51 -3.22 -9.91 7.10
CA CYS A 51 -2.22 -9.15 7.86
C CYS A 51 -2.83 -7.96 8.63
N LEU A 52 -2.04 -7.37 9.53
CA LEU A 52 -2.43 -6.15 10.27
C LEU A 52 -2.22 -4.89 9.42
N THR A 53 -2.98 -4.80 8.34
CA THR A 53 -3.01 -3.64 7.45
C THR A 53 -4.41 -3.08 7.37
N ASP A 54 -4.56 -1.81 7.69
CA ASP A 54 -5.73 -1.02 7.31
C ASP A 54 -5.34 -0.15 6.11
N TYR A 55 -6.28 0.13 5.22
CA TYR A 55 -6.01 1.01 4.10
C TYR A 55 -7.18 1.95 3.83
N VAL A 56 -6.85 3.04 3.14
CA VAL A 56 -7.80 4.06 2.72
C VAL A 56 -7.67 4.20 1.21
N THR A 57 -8.80 4.13 0.52
CA THR A 57 -8.89 4.26 -0.93
C THR A 57 -9.61 5.55 -1.29
N THR A 58 -8.98 6.32 -2.17
CA THR A 58 -9.57 7.51 -2.80
C THR A 58 -9.50 7.34 -4.31
N ILE A 59 -10.63 7.51 -4.97
CA ILE A 59 -10.77 7.46 -6.43
C ILE A 59 -11.38 8.79 -6.85
N GLU A 60 -10.67 9.55 -7.67
CA GLU A 60 -11.15 10.86 -8.14
C GLU A 60 -10.71 11.17 -9.55
N ARG A 61 -11.45 12.07 -10.23
CA ARG A 61 -11.04 12.60 -11.53
C ARG A 61 -9.80 13.47 -11.39
N ALA A 62 -8.82 13.23 -12.25
CA ALA A 62 -7.56 13.99 -12.25
C ALA A 62 -6.98 14.11 -13.65
N LYS A 63 -6.09 15.09 -13.84
CA LYS A 63 -5.20 15.17 -15.00
C LYS A 63 -4.01 14.25 -14.76
N VAL A 64 -4.00 13.11 -15.43
CA VAL A 64 -2.96 12.07 -15.29
C VAL A 64 -2.06 12.05 -16.51
N ARG A 65 -0.82 11.58 -16.35
CA ARG A 65 0.12 11.46 -17.48
C ARG A 65 0.39 10.01 -17.81
N GLU A 66 0.28 9.66 -19.09
CA GLU A 66 0.62 8.32 -19.55
C GLU A 66 2.12 8.09 -19.40
N ILE A 67 2.50 7.01 -18.73
CA ILE A 67 3.90 6.60 -18.59
C ILE A 67 4.12 5.38 -19.47
N THR A 68 4.72 5.58 -20.64
CA THR A 68 5.04 4.49 -21.55
C THR A 68 6.48 4.02 -21.30
N ARG A 69 6.65 2.73 -21.05
CA ARG A 69 7.97 2.09 -20.97
C ARG A 69 8.30 1.48 -22.33
N SER A 70 9.38 1.94 -22.96
CA SER A 70 9.82 1.38 -24.23
C SER A 70 10.30 -0.06 -24.06
N GLU A 71 9.81 -0.98 -24.90
CA GLU A 71 10.27 -2.37 -24.94
C GLU A 71 11.74 -2.48 -25.36
N THR A 72 12.20 -1.60 -26.25
CA THR A 72 13.56 -1.64 -26.82
C THR A 72 14.62 -1.08 -25.89
N SER A 73 14.23 -0.29 -24.89
CA SER A 73 15.16 0.32 -23.95
C SER A 73 14.63 0.22 -22.53
N LYS A 74 15.18 -0.73 -21.75
CA LYS A 74 14.79 -1.00 -20.35
C LYS A 74 14.79 0.23 -19.42
N TYR A 75 15.47 1.30 -19.82
CA TYR A 75 15.69 2.51 -19.02
C TYR A 75 14.99 3.77 -19.53
N ARG A 76 14.37 3.77 -20.72
CA ARG A 76 13.65 4.96 -21.19
C ARG A 76 12.19 4.88 -20.80
N VAL A 77 11.79 5.85 -19.99
CA VAL A 77 10.41 6.14 -19.63
C VAL A 77 10.03 7.42 -20.35
N SER A 78 9.02 7.37 -21.22
CA SER A 78 8.45 8.57 -21.82
C SER A 78 7.20 8.96 -21.06
N VAL A 79 7.05 10.26 -20.78
CA VAL A 79 5.89 10.83 -20.12
C VAL A 79 5.06 11.56 -21.17
N GLY A 80 3.81 11.12 -21.35
CA GLY A 80 2.86 11.68 -22.30
C GLY A 80 2.29 13.04 -21.87
N LEU A 81 1.37 13.55 -22.69
CA LEU A 81 0.58 14.73 -22.36
C LEU A 81 -0.39 14.43 -21.21
N PRO A 82 -0.77 15.43 -20.39
CA PRO A 82 -1.81 15.26 -19.39
C PRO A 82 -3.16 14.96 -20.06
N LEU A 83 -3.83 13.90 -19.62
CA LEU A 83 -5.15 13.48 -20.07
C LEU A 83 -6.13 13.51 -18.90
N ASP A 84 -7.41 13.72 -19.18
CA ASP A 84 -8.46 13.50 -18.18
C ASP A 84 -8.57 12.00 -17.90
N GLY A 85 -8.34 11.61 -16.65
CA GLY A 85 -8.40 10.22 -16.24
C GLY A 85 -8.81 10.10 -14.78
N TRP A 86 -8.36 9.03 -14.14
CA TRP A 86 -8.66 8.71 -12.76
C TRP A 86 -7.37 8.61 -11.96
N SER A 87 -7.36 9.24 -10.79
CA SER A 87 -6.34 9.03 -9.77
C SER A 87 -6.89 8.06 -8.73
N ILE A 88 -6.17 6.97 -8.49
CA ILE A 88 -6.51 5.96 -7.49
C ILE A 88 -5.39 5.97 -6.45
N THR A 89 -5.68 6.50 -5.28
CA THR A 89 -4.73 6.54 -4.16
C THR A 89 -5.11 5.48 -3.15
N ILE A 90 -4.16 4.60 -2.81
CA ILE A 90 -4.30 3.64 -1.71
C ILE A 90 -3.24 3.95 -0.66
N THR A 91 -3.67 4.49 0.48
CA THR A 91 -2.81 4.69 1.65
C THR A 91 -2.91 3.48 2.55
N ALA A 92 -1.83 2.72 2.71
CA ALA A 92 -1.79 1.54 3.56
C ALA A 92 -1.07 1.84 4.89
N TYR A 93 -1.70 1.45 5.98
CA TYR A 93 -1.23 1.57 7.36
C TYR A 93 -0.89 0.18 7.87
N HIS A 94 0.40 -0.12 7.96
CA HIS A 94 0.90 -1.41 8.43
C HIS A 94 1.27 -1.32 9.92
N GLN A 95 1.00 -2.39 10.68
CA GLN A 95 1.60 -2.59 11.99
C GLN A 95 2.59 -3.74 11.96
N LEU A 96 3.86 -3.42 11.75
CA LEU A 96 4.96 -4.38 11.63
C LEU A 96 5.57 -4.76 13.01
N GLY A 97 4.74 -4.85 14.05
CA GLY A 97 5.21 -5.18 15.40
C GLY A 97 6.30 -4.23 15.92
N ARG A 98 7.15 -4.72 16.84
CA ARG A 98 8.26 -3.94 17.43
C ARG A 98 9.58 -4.03 16.62
N CYS A 99 9.55 -4.54 15.39
CA CYS A 99 10.75 -4.77 14.55
C CYS A 99 11.86 -5.61 15.23
N ARG A 100 11.52 -6.44 16.22
CA ARG A 100 12.50 -7.13 17.08
C ARG A 100 12.54 -8.64 16.91
N ASP A 101 11.58 -9.19 16.19
CA ASP A 101 11.48 -10.63 16.00
C ASP A 101 11.15 -10.92 14.53
N PRO A 102 12.09 -11.47 13.74
CA PRO A 102 11.83 -11.88 12.38
C PRO A 102 10.84 -13.07 12.30
N GLU A 103 10.58 -13.76 13.41
CA GLU A 103 9.61 -14.86 13.52
C GLU A 103 8.20 -14.36 13.93
N ASP A 104 8.04 -13.07 14.25
CA ASP A 104 6.71 -12.49 14.48
C ASP A 104 5.89 -12.69 13.21
N TRP A 105 4.77 -13.41 13.35
CA TRP A 105 3.88 -13.75 12.26
C TRP A 105 3.45 -12.54 11.42
N LYS A 106 3.45 -11.33 11.98
CA LYS A 106 3.15 -10.08 11.27
C LYS A 106 4.21 -9.77 10.20
N TRP A 107 5.48 -9.99 10.53
CA TRP A 107 6.61 -9.83 9.62
C TRP A 107 6.64 -10.93 8.58
N VAL A 108 6.53 -12.18 9.04
CA VAL A 108 6.52 -13.36 8.16
C VAL A 108 5.42 -13.22 7.12
N THR A 109 4.20 -12.87 7.54
CA THR A 109 3.08 -12.67 6.62
C THR A 109 3.39 -11.60 5.57
N LEU A 110 4.04 -10.49 5.93
CA LEU A 110 4.36 -9.42 4.97
C LEU A 110 5.40 -9.87 3.92
N LEU A 111 6.39 -10.64 4.35
CA LEU A 111 7.50 -11.11 3.52
C LEU A 111 7.18 -12.36 2.71
N GLU A 112 6.22 -13.18 3.18
CA GLU A 112 5.76 -14.35 2.45
C GLU A 112 5.25 -13.95 1.07
N SER A 113 5.79 -14.63 0.06
CA SER A 113 5.30 -14.46 -1.29
C SER A 113 3.83 -14.86 -1.35
N PRO A 114 3.03 -14.33 -2.31
CA PRO A 114 1.64 -14.76 -2.49
C PRO A 114 1.52 -16.29 -2.64
N LEU A 115 2.56 -16.93 -3.18
CA LEU A 115 2.74 -18.37 -3.27
C LEU A 115 2.76 -19.07 -1.92
N ASP A 116 3.69 -18.63 -1.08
CA ASP A 116 3.93 -19.25 0.21
C ASP A 116 2.69 -19.12 1.08
N ARG A 117 1.94 -18.01 0.94
CA ARG A 117 0.65 -17.82 1.62
C ARG A 117 -0.43 -18.82 1.18
N ILE A 118 -0.47 -19.19 -0.11
CA ILE A 118 -1.45 -20.17 -0.63
C ILE A 118 -1.06 -21.60 -0.21
N LEU A 119 0.23 -21.90 -0.22
CA LEU A 119 0.75 -23.24 0.10
C LEU A 119 0.88 -23.46 1.62
N SER A 120 0.98 -22.40 2.41
CA SER A 120 1.02 -22.45 3.88
C SER A 120 -0.30 -22.96 4.43
N LYS A 121 -0.22 -24.02 5.26
CA LYS A 121 -1.40 -24.69 5.84
C LYS A 121 -2.17 -23.85 6.85
N SER A 122 -1.66 -22.70 7.26
CA SER A 122 -2.39 -21.74 8.08
C SER A 122 -1.67 -20.39 8.07
N PRO A 123 -1.94 -19.50 7.11
CA PRO A 123 -1.52 -18.11 7.27
C PRO A 123 -2.17 -17.60 8.55
N ALA A 124 -1.37 -17.13 9.50
CA ALA A 124 -1.88 -16.48 10.70
C ALA A 124 -2.84 -15.37 10.25
N LYS A 125 -4.12 -15.51 10.56
CA LYS A 125 -5.15 -14.55 10.15
C LYS A 125 -5.19 -13.41 11.16
N ARG A 126 -5.55 -12.22 10.68
CA ARG A 126 -5.89 -11.10 11.56
C ARG A 126 -7.00 -11.55 12.51
N ASN A 127 -6.70 -11.53 13.82
CA ASN A 127 -7.72 -11.73 14.83
C ASN A 127 -8.58 -10.46 14.91
N LEU A 128 -9.79 -10.50 14.35
CA LEU A 128 -10.69 -9.35 14.28
C LEU A 128 -11.25 -8.91 15.65
N ALA A 129 -11.21 -9.79 16.65
CA ALA A 129 -11.60 -9.42 18.01
C ALA A 129 -10.53 -8.54 18.70
N ILE A 130 -9.25 -8.81 18.42
CA ILE A 130 -8.12 -8.05 18.98
C ILE A 130 -7.77 -6.84 18.10
N TYR A 131 -7.90 -7.01 16.78
CA TYR A 131 -7.56 -6.02 15.77
C TYR A 131 -8.76 -5.77 14.85
N PRO A 132 -9.79 -5.05 15.32
CA PRO A 132 -10.93 -4.70 14.46
C PRO A 132 -10.48 -3.78 13.31
N PRO A 133 -11.23 -3.70 12.20
CA PRO A 133 -10.92 -2.79 11.09
C PRO A 133 -10.71 -1.35 11.58
N GLY A 134 -9.70 -0.65 11.03
CA GLY A 134 -9.41 0.75 11.35
C GLY A 134 -8.49 0.98 12.56
N ILE A 135 -8.34 0.00 13.45
CA ILE A 135 -7.54 0.15 14.69
C ILE A 135 -6.07 0.46 14.43
N ILE A 136 -5.51 0.00 13.31
CA ILE A 136 -4.12 0.28 12.94
C ILE A 136 -4.01 1.73 12.51
N ARG A 137 -4.92 2.19 11.64
CA ARG A 137 -4.97 3.59 11.19
C ARG A 137 -5.14 4.57 12.36
N GLU A 138 -6.04 4.28 13.30
CA GLU A 138 -6.28 5.13 14.48
C GLU A 138 -5.03 5.28 15.34
N LYS A 139 -4.28 4.18 15.55
CA LYS A 139 -3.00 4.23 16.27
C LYS A 139 -1.98 5.13 15.56
N TRP A 140 -1.92 5.05 14.23
CA TRP A 140 -1.05 5.91 13.42
C TRP A 140 -1.40 7.40 13.56
N GLN A 141 -2.69 7.74 13.52
CA GLN A 141 -3.14 9.12 13.66
C GLN A 141 -2.85 9.68 15.06
N THR A 142 -3.01 8.86 16.10
CA THR A 142 -2.73 9.26 17.50
C THR A 142 -1.25 9.59 17.71
N VAL A 143 -0.34 8.79 17.14
CA VAL A 143 1.10 9.03 17.23
C VAL A 143 1.46 10.33 16.52
N GLU A 144 0.90 10.60 15.34
CA GLU A 144 1.18 11.82 14.59
C GLU A 144 0.78 13.08 15.36
N SER A 145 -0.38 13.07 16.04
CA SER A 145 -0.79 14.17 16.90
C SER A 145 0.18 14.40 18.06
N SER A 146 0.62 13.33 18.73
CA SER A 146 1.57 13.45 19.85
C SER A 146 2.95 13.97 19.43
N VAL A 147 3.41 13.62 18.21
CA VAL A 147 4.68 14.13 17.68
C VAL A 147 4.56 15.61 17.34
N LYS A 148 3.47 16.03 16.69
CA LYS A 148 3.24 17.45 16.38
C LYS A 148 3.14 18.32 17.63
N GLU A 149 2.47 17.82 18.68
CA GLU A 149 2.41 18.50 19.98
C GLU A 149 3.80 18.59 20.63
N LEU A 150 4.58 17.52 20.57
CA LEU A 150 5.95 17.50 21.10
C LEU A 150 6.90 18.40 20.32
N GLU A 151 6.79 18.45 19.00
CA GLU A 151 7.53 19.36 18.13
C GLU A 151 7.17 20.81 18.42
N HIS A 152 5.88 21.13 18.55
CA HIS A 152 5.43 22.47 18.92
C HIS A 152 5.95 22.87 20.32
N HIS A 153 5.89 21.97 21.30
CA HIS A 153 6.48 22.21 22.62
C HIS A 153 8.00 22.34 22.58
N ASN A 154 8.69 21.54 21.77
CA ASN A 154 10.13 21.64 21.59
C ASN A 154 10.53 22.90 20.83
N GLU A 155 9.71 23.41 19.93
CA GLU A 155 9.92 24.69 19.24
C GLU A 155 9.73 25.86 20.21
N ILE A 156 8.65 25.86 21.01
CA ILE A 156 8.46 26.84 22.10
C ILE A 156 9.66 26.76 23.07
N ARG A 157 10.06 25.54 23.44
CA ARG A 157 11.18 25.33 24.35
C ARG A 157 12.53 25.68 23.71
N ALA A 158 12.74 25.43 22.42
CA ALA A 158 13.96 25.80 21.70
C ALA A 158 14.02 27.31 21.47
N ASN A 159 12.90 27.99 21.27
CA ASN A 159 12.84 29.45 21.27
C ASN A 159 13.10 30.03 22.67
N THR A 160 12.70 29.31 23.72
CA THR A 160 13.00 29.66 25.12
C THR A 160 14.44 29.32 25.52
N LEU A 161 15.02 28.24 24.98
CA LEU A 161 16.38 27.74 25.25
C LEU A 161 17.42 28.29 24.26
N ALA A 162 17.04 28.88 23.14
CA ALA A 162 17.91 29.76 22.36
C ALA A 162 18.30 31.01 23.18
N PHE A 163 17.58 31.26 24.28
CA PHE A 163 17.95 32.19 25.35
C PHE A 163 18.92 31.58 26.38
N HIS A 164 19.05 30.25 26.47
CA HIS A 164 19.91 29.53 27.41
C HIS A 164 20.43 28.20 26.82
N SER A 165 21.65 28.27 26.26
CA SER A 165 22.51 27.25 25.64
C SER A 165 22.28 25.72 25.88
N ASN A 166 22.52 24.98 24.78
CA ASN A 166 23.07 23.62 24.60
C ASN A 166 22.90 22.57 25.73
N THR A 167 22.20 21.45 25.47
CA THR A 167 22.78 20.09 25.20
C THR A 167 21.77 18.91 25.26
N TRP A 168 22.01 17.91 24.39
CA TRP A 168 21.64 16.48 24.42
C TRP A 168 20.16 16.00 24.39
N ARG A 169 19.83 15.19 23.36
CA ARG A 169 19.16 13.87 23.52
C ARG A 169 19.18 13.00 22.26
N GLN A 170 19.53 11.72 22.40
CA GLN A 170 19.13 10.63 21.50
C GLN A 170 17.90 9.93 22.09
N ALA A 171 16.91 9.57 21.27
CA ALA A 171 15.73 8.82 21.66
C ALA A 171 15.51 7.59 20.75
N ASN A 172 14.95 6.53 21.34
CA ASN A 172 14.63 5.25 20.72
C ASN A 172 13.64 5.39 19.55
N THR A 173 14.05 5.01 18.35
CA THR A 173 13.20 5.03 17.15
C THR A 173 12.38 3.73 17.06
N VAL A 174 11.05 3.85 17.11
CA VAL A 174 10.15 2.81 16.62
C VAL A 174 10.16 2.92 15.10
N VAL A 175 10.59 1.87 14.40
CA VAL A 175 10.52 1.83 12.94
C VAL A 175 9.07 1.54 12.57
N SER A 176 8.34 2.58 12.18
CA SER A 176 6.98 2.50 11.65
C SER A 176 7.02 3.04 10.22
N SER A 177 6.54 2.26 9.23
CA SER A 177 6.49 2.70 7.83
C SER A 177 5.06 2.98 7.39
N ARG A 178 4.86 4.19 6.85
CA ARG A 178 3.65 4.57 6.10
C ARG A 178 4.02 4.47 4.63
N ASN A 179 3.39 3.55 3.90
CA ASN A 179 3.56 3.44 2.47
C ASN A 179 2.30 3.97 1.80
N SER A 180 2.45 5.02 1.00
CA SER A 180 1.40 5.51 0.12
C SER A 180 1.71 5.03 -1.28
N TYR A 181 0.77 4.30 -1.88
CA TYR A 181 0.86 3.91 -3.28
C TYR A 181 -0.19 4.72 -4.04
N SER A 182 0.27 5.56 -4.95
CA SER A 182 -0.60 6.27 -5.89
C SER A 182 -0.48 5.59 -7.25
N PHE A 183 -1.62 5.27 -7.83
CA PHE A 183 -1.72 4.75 -9.18
C PHE A 183 -2.55 5.73 -9.99
N GLU A 184 -1.97 6.19 -11.10
CA GLU A 184 -2.68 6.97 -12.10
C GLU A 184 -3.12 6.03 -13.21
N ALA A 185 -4.40 6.06 -13.55
CA ALA A 185 -4.96 5.23 -14.61
C ALA A 185 -5.73 6.09 -15.61
N ILE A 186 -5.41 5.87 -16.89
CA ILE A 186 -6.14 6.44 -18.02
C ILE A 186 -7.06 5.33 -18.51
N PHE A 187 -8.35 5.63 -18.59
CA PHE A 187 -9.40 4.71 -19.03
C PHE A 187 -10.16 5.31 -20.20
#